data_AF-A0A1J5Q0C0-F1
#
_entry.id   AF-A0A1J5Q0C0-F1
#
_cell.length_a   1.000
_cell.length_b   1.000
_cell.length_c   1.000
_cell.angle_alpha   90.00
_cell.angle_beta   90.00
_cell.angle_gamma   90.00
#
_symmetry.space_group_name_H-M   'P 1'
#
loop_
_entity.id
_entity.type
_entity.pdbx_description
1 polymer ?
#
loop_
_entity_poly.entity_id
_entity_poly.type
_entity_poly.pdbx_seq_one_letter_code
_entity_poly.pdbx_strand_id
1 'polypeptide(L)'
;MKNLESTPTASHFVVEPALQIVLKGFDDRNRLLLLALNRFGTDPSTEIKACYMGVAFAIDQEASIAALESAMSKLDSNGQALLAQAVMPRIFGDDWSRGEVSTESISTILLERLVHLAYRTIRVEDDNDHANGKVYSPDFRDHAETARSRAFNALVTREGCGVFDAINRMVSMPDFPLDKRHLKRLAQERAANDAESAAWRSTEVVGFESDFCTVPRTAKDLQTVVVSRLDDLQHELIHGDFNQGVTLASLTGERAIQNWVADRLRGKQGRSYSVERETHVAAEKEPDIRLRARSTDANVPIEIKATSSKWTLTDYEKALTDQLIGQYLRDRENRWGTLLIVQQEARPTGWRGPDGSWFSINQVMEHLRSIAASIASSGQYAAQVDVVLIDVSNGH
;
A
#
# COMPACT_ATOMS: atom_id res chain seq x y z
N MET A 1 8.73 -20.46 -30.28
CA MET A 1 8.07 -21.43 -29.37
C MET A 1 8.58 -22.87 -29.58
N LYS A 2 8.26 -23.57 -30.68
CA LYS A 2 8.67 -24.98 -30.92
C LYS A 2 10.15 -25.31 -30.69
N ASN A 3 11.08 -24.42 -31.06
CA ASN A 3 12.52 -24.65 -30.82
C ASN A 3 12.95 -24.44 -29.35
N LEU A 4 12.34 -23.52 -28.61
CA LEU A 4 12.57 -23.33 -27.16
C LEU A 4 11.96 -24.46 -26.32
N GLU A 5 10.88 -25.07 -26.82
CA GLU A 5 10.25 -26.27 -26.26
C GLU A 5 11.09 -27.55 -26.51
N SER A 6 12.00 -27.56 -27.49
CA SER A 6 12.68 -28.79 -27.97
C SER A 6 14.22 -28.80 -27.88
N THR A 7 14.89 -27.72 -27.49
CA THR A 7 16.36 -27.69 -27.32
C THR A 7 16.76 -27.84 -25.84
N PRO A 8 17.48 -28.92 -25.45
CA PRO A 8 17.97 -29.11 -24.08
C PRO A 8 19.43 -28.68 -23.85
N THR A 9 20.14 -28.17 -24.87
CA THR A 9 21.61 -28.00 -24.83
C THR A 9 22.12 -26.63 -25.28
N ALA A 10 21.25 -25.62 -25.40
CA ALA A 10 21.68 -24.26 -25.74
C ALA A 10 22.27 -23.56 -24.50
N SER A 11 23.45 -22.92 -24.67
CA SER A 11 24.05 -22.08 -23.62
C SER A 11 23.16 -20.88 -23.27
N HIS A 12 23.24 -20.39 -22.03
CA HIS A 12 22.44 -19.24 -21.58
C HIS A 12 22.62 -17.99 -22.47
N PHE A 13 23.82 -17.79 -23.03
CA PHE A 13 24.12 -16.71 -24.00
C PHE A 13 23.26 -16.74 -25.27
N VAL A 14 22.69 -17.90 -25.63
CA VAL A 14 21.79 -18.06 -26.78
C VAL A 14 20.32 -18.02 -26.33
N VAL A 15 20.03 -18.58 -25.16
CA VAL A 15 18.66 -18.65 -24.62
C VAL A 15 18.17 -17.27 -24.22
N GLU A 16 19.00 -16.44 -23.59
CA GLU A 16 18.63 -15.12 -23.10
C GLU A 16 18.14 -14.17 -24.22
N PRO A 17 18.91 -13.94 -25.31
CA PRO A 17 18.42 -13.09 -26.41
C PRO A 17 17.16 -13.63 -27.08
N ALA A 18 17.04 -14.96 -27.20
CA ALA A 18 15.85 -15.59 -27.77
C ALA A 18 14.61 -15.37 -26.90
N LEU A 19 14.75 -15.46 -25.58
CA LEU A 19 13.68 -15.20 -24.63
C LEU A 19 13.25 -13.73 -24.64
N GLN A 20 14.18 -12.78 -24.76
CA GLN A 20 13.85 -11.36 -24.93
C GLN A 20 13.03 -11.10 -26.20
N ILE A 21 13.41 -11.71 -27.33
CA ILE A 21 12.65 -11.57 -28.59
C ILE A 21 11.24 -12.15 -28.43
N VAL A 22 11.11 -13.31 -27.79
CA VAL A 22 9.81 -13.95 -27.55
C VAL A 22 8.96 -13.12 -26.60
N LEU A 23 9.55 -12.57 -25.54
CA LEU A 23 8.84 -11.72 -24.59
C LEU A 23 8.31 -10.43 -25.24
N LYS A 24 8.98 -9.90 -26.27
CA LYS A 24 8.49 -8.75 -27.06
C LYS A 24 7.36 -9.12 -28.03
N GLY A 25 7.53 -10.23 -28.77
CA GLY A 25 6.73 -10.51 -29.96
C GLY A 25 5.68 -11.62 -29.82
N PHE A 26 5.58 -12.28 -28.67
CA PHE A 26 4.64 -13.39 -28.47
C PHE A 26 3.38 -12.93 -27.72
N ASP A 27 2.24 -13.08 -28.38
CA ASP A 27 0.96 -12.55 -27.89
C ASP A 27 0.37 -13.36 -26.73
N ASP A 28 0.57 -14.69 -26.71
CA ASP A 28 0.02 -15.57 -25.68
C ASP A 28 0.89 -15.58 -24.41
N ARG A 29 0.69 -14.55 -23.59
CA ARG A 29 1.42 -14.34 -22.31
C ARG A 29 1.22 -15.47 -21.32
N ASN A 30 0.02 -16.05 -21.24
CA ASN A 30 -0.27 -17.14 -20.32
C ASN A 30 0.50 -18.41 -20.68
N ARG A 31 0.55 -18.76 -21.97
CA ARG A 31 1.35 -19.90 -22.43
C ARG A 31 2.84 -19.68 -22.22
N LEU A 32 3.32 -18.45 -22.42
CA LEU A 32 4.72 -18.11 -22.17
C LEU A 32 5.08 -18.18 -20.68
N LEU A 33 4.20 -17.71 -19.79
CA LEU A 33 4.36 -17.83 -18.35
C LEU A 33 4.44 -19.30 -17.91
N LEU A 34 3.52 -20.15 -18.38
CA LEU A 34 3.52 -21.58 -18.07
C LEU A 34 4.82 -22.28 -18.53
N LEU A 35 5.30 -21.96 -19.74
CA LEU A 35 6.58 -22.47 -20.22
C LEU A 35 7.74 -21.99 -19.31
N ALA A 36 7.76 -20.71 -18.98
CA ALA A 36 8.83 -20.11 -18.20
C ALA A 36 8.91 -20.71 -16.78
N LEU A 37 7.78 -20.82 -16.09
CA LEU A 37 7.70 -21.45 -14.77
C LEU A 37 8.06 -22.95 -14.82
N ASN A 38 7.62 -23.66 -15.86
CA ASN A 38 7.99 -25.07 -16.06
C ASN A 38 9.50 -25.24 -16.26
N ARG A 39 10.11 -24.42 -17.14
CA ARG A 39 11.55 -24.47 -17.40
C ARG A 39 12.37 -24.04 -16.19
N PHE A 40 11.94 -23.01 -15.46
CA PHE A 40 12.55 -22.66 -14.17
C PHE A 40 12.56 -23.84 -13.18
N GLY A 41 11.47 -24.61 -13.12
CA GLY A 41 11.37 -25.74 -12.21
C GLY A 41 12.16 -26.99 -12.63
N THR A 42 12.44 -27.17 -13.92
CA THR A 42 12.90 -28.47 -14.47
C THR A 42 14.28 -28.44 -15.10
N ASP A 43 14.78 -27.28 -15.54
CA ASP A 43 16.08 -27.19 -16.21
C ASP A 43 17.23 -27.53 -15.25
N PRO A 44 18.28 -28.25 -15.67
CA PRO A 44 19.41 -28.54 -14.78
C PRO A 44 20.35 -27.33 -14.55
N SER A 45 20.40 -26.35 -15.45
CA SER A 45 21.30 -25.19 -15.33
C SER A 45 20.65 -24.05 -14.56
N THR A 46 21.31 -23.57 -13.51
CA THR A 46 20.86 -22.44 -12.70
C THR A 46 20.78 -21.15 -13.53
N GLU A 47 21.70 -20.97 -14.47
CA GLU A 47 21.75 -19.81 -15.37
C GLU A 47 20.54 -19.81 -16.32
N ILE A 48 20.19 -20.97 -16.87
CA ILE A 48 19.00 -21.12 -17.73
C ILE A 48 17.71 -20.94 -16.90
N LYS A 49 17.64 -21.52 -15.70
CA LYS A 49 16.53 -21.26 -14.76
C LYS A 49 16.34 -19.76 -14.54
N ALA A 50 17.43 -19.04 -14.26
CA ALA A 50 17.37 -17.60 -14.03
C ALA A 50 16.86 -16.82 -15.25
N CYS A 51 17.24 -17.21 -16.47
CA CYS A 51 16.72 -16.58 -17.69
C CYS A 51 15.20 -16.76 -17.81
N TYR A 52 14.68 -17.96 -17.56
CA TYR A 52 13.24 -18.20 -17.59
C TYR A 52 12.51 -17.54 -16.42
N MET A 53 13.13 -17.43 -15.25
CA MET A 53 12.57 -16.67 -14.13
C MET A 53 12.43 -15.18 -14.48
N GLY A 54 13.40 -14.58 -15.18
CA GLY A 54 13.29 -13.21 -15.68
C GLY A 54 12.09 -13.00 -16.62
N VAL A 55 11.81 -13.97 -17.49
CA VAL A 55 10.61 -13.95 -18.36
C VAL A 55 9.33 -14.10 -17.57
N ALA A 56 9.28 -15.07 -16.65
CA ALA A 56 8.11 -15.30 -15.82
C ALA A 56 7.79 -14.05 -15.00
N PHE A 57 8.81 -13.44 -14.39
CA PHE A 57 8.67 -12.25 -13.56
C PHE A 57 8.17 -11.04 -14.35
N ALA A 58 8.58 -10.92 -15.62
CA ALA A 58 8.10 -9.87 -16.51
C ALA A 58 6.62 -10.02 -16.89
N ILE A 59 6.05 -11.22 -16.81
CA ILE A 59 4.65 -11.50 -17.15
C ILE A 59 3.77 -11.50 -15.89
N ASP A 60 4.22 -12.17 -14.83
CA ASP A 60 3.50 -12.31 -13.57
C ASP A 60 4.49 -12.40 -12.40
N GLN A 61 4.58 -11.31 -11.64
CA GLN A 61 5.54 -11.17 -10.55
C GLN A 61 5.19 -12.04 -9.34
N GLU A 62 3.91 -12.16 -9.00
CA GLU A 62 3.46 -12.89 -7.81
C GLU A 62 3.65 -14.39 -7.98
N ALA A 63 3.22 -14.94 -9.12
CA ALA A 63 3.44 -16.34 -9.46
C ALA A 63 4.94 -16.69 -9.52
N SER A 64 5.76 -15.76 -10.02
CA SER A 64 7.21 -15.94 -10.13
C SER A 64 7.90 -15.94 -8.77
N ILE A 65 7.56 -15.02 -7.87
CA ILE A 65 8.10 -14.99 -6.51
C ILE A 65 7.67 -16.25 -5.75
N ALA A 66 6.41 -16.67 -5.87
CA ALA A 66 5.93 -17.91 -5.25
C ALA A 66 6.70 -19.14 -5.78
N ALA A 67 6.96 -19.22 -7.09
CA ALA A 67 7.76 -20.29 -7.68
C ALA A 67 9.22 -20.26 -7.20
N LEU A 68 9.82 -19.07 -7.09
CA LEU A 68 11.19 -18.89 -6.58
C LEU A 68 11.30 -19.36 -5.12
N GLU A 69 10.39 -18.93 -4.24
CA GLU A 69 10.35 -19.36 -2.84
C GLU A 69 10.13 -20.88 -2.71
N SER A 70 9.25 -21.45 -3.54
CA SER A 70 9.02 -22.90 -3.60
C SER A 70 10.25 -23.68 -4.08
N ALA A 71 11.04 -23.13 -5.01
CA ALA A 71 12.29 -23.73 -5.45
C ALA A 71 13.36 -23.63 -4.35
N MET A 72 13.48 -22.48 -3.69
CA MET A 72 14.45 -22.26 -2.62
C MET A 72 14.21 -23.17 -1.41
N SER A 73 12.97 -23.44 -1.03
CA SER A 73 12.65 -24.31 0.11
C SER A 73 13.11 -25.76 -0.06
N LYS A 74 13.41 -26.18 -1.30
CA LYS A 74 13.91 -27.52 -1.64
C LYS A 74 15.44 -27.59 -1.73
N LEU A 75 16.13 -26.45 -1.61
CA LEU A 75 17.57 -26.35 -1.73
C LEU A 75 18.21 -26.14 -0.35
N ASP A 76 19.44 -26.60 -0.21
CA ASP A 76 20.30 -26.26 0.93
C ASP A 76 20.78 -24.79 0.84
N SER A 77 21.45 -24.30 1.89
CA SER A 77 21.88 -22.90 1.94
C SER A 77 22.77 -22.49 0.77
N ASN A 78 23.64 -23.40 0.30
CA ASN A 78 24.50 -23.14 -0.86
C ASN A 78 23.70 -23.08 -2.16
N GLY A 79 22.77 -24.01 -2.38
CA GLY A 79 21.88 -24.00 -3.54
C GLY A 79 20.96 -22.78 -3.56
N GLN A 80 20.46 -22.34 -2.40
CA GLN A 80 19.68 -21.10 -2.27
C GLN A 80 20.50 -19.87 -2.67
N ALA A 81 21.76 -19.78 -2.20
CA ALA A 81 22.66 -18.69 -2.55
C ALA A 81 22.96 -18.67 -4.05
N LEU A 82 23.31 -19.80 -4.66
CA LEU A 82 23.58 -19.90 -6.11
C LEU A 82 22.35 -19.50 -6.94
N LEU A 83 21.16 -19.96 -6.56
CA LEU A 83 19.93 -19.63 -7.27
C LEU A 83 19.60 -18.13 -7.14
N ALA A 84 19.74 -17.56 -5.94
CA ALA A 84 19.51 -16.14 -5.73
C ALA A 84 20.50 -15.26 -6.50
N GLN A 85 21.79 -15.62 -6.50
CA GLN A 85 22.83 -14.90 -7.25
C GLN A 85 22.60 -14.92 -8.75
N ALA A 86 22.02 -16.00 -9.30
CA ALA A 86 21.65 -16.06 -10.70
C ALA A 86 20.37 -15.28 -11.03
N VAL A 87 19.34 -15.36 -10.16
CA VAL A 87 18.00 -14.79 -10.42
C VAL A 87 17.94 -13.29 -10.15
N MET A 88 18.49 -12.81 -9.03
CA MET A 88 18.35 -11.41 -8.61
C MET A 88 18.88 -10.41 -9.65
N PRO A 89 20.03 -10.63 -10.31
CA PRO A 89 20.49 -9.77 -11.41
C PRO A 89 19.57 -9.72 -12.62
N ARG A 90 18.76 -10.75 -12.85
CA ARG A 90 17.77 -10.74 -13.95
C ARG A 90 16.58 -9.85 -13.63
N ILE A 91 16.27 -9.65 -12.35
CA ILE A 91 15.16 -8.80 -11.89
C ILE A 91 15.62 -7.35 -11.69
N PHE A 92 16.80 -7.15 -11.09
CA PHE A 92 17.28 -5.83 -10.66
C PHE A 92 18.59 -5.36 -11.32
N GLY A 93 19.22 -6.17 -12.17
CA GLY A 93 20.47 -5.83 -12.86
C GLY A 93 20.28 -5.03 -14.15
N ASP A 94 21.40 -4.55 -14.72
CA ASP A 94 21.41 -3.73 -15.94
C ASP A 94 21.16 -4.52 -17.22
N ASP A 95 21.45 -5.83 -17.21
CA ASP A 95 21.56 -6.63 -18.43
C ASP A 95 20.19 -7.07 -19.00
N TRP A 96 19.16 -7.19 -18.16
CA TRP A 96 17.84 -7.66 -18.60
C TRP A 96 16.93 -6.54 -19.10
N SER A 97 17.21 -5.26 -18.80
CA SER A 97 16.23 -4.19 -19.02
C SER A 97 16.81 -2.90 -19.59
N ARG A 98 16.94 -2.86 -20.92
CA ARG A 98 16.65 -1.61 -21.65
C ARG A 98 15.14 -1.36 -21.84
N GLY A 99 14.24 -1.98 -21.04
CA GLY A 99 12.87 -1.47 -20.89
C GLY A 99 11.68 -2.44 -20.76
N GLU A 100 11.77 -3.61 -20.11
CA GLU A 100 10.59 -4.52 -20.00
C GLU A 100 10.02 -4.71 -18.58
N VAL A 101 10.85 -4.76 -17.53
CA VAL A 101 10.36 -4.79 -16.14
C VAL A 101 10.81 -3.53 -15.43
N SER A 102 9.92 -2.54 -15.34
CA SER A 102 10.18 -1.38 -14.49
C SER A 102 10.09 -1.82 -13.03
N THR A 103 11.11 -1.51 -12.22
CA THR A 103 11.03 -1.70 -10.76
C THR A 103 9.87 -0.92 -10.14
N GLU A 104 9.28 0.07 -10.85
CA GLU A 104 8.09 0.81 -10.43
C GLU A 104 6.81 -0.03 -10.49
N SER A 105 6.73 -1.04 -11.36
CA SER A 105 5.51 -1.85 -11.54
C SER A 105 5.33 -2.92 -10.45
N ILE A 106 6.38 -3.22 -9.69
CA ILE A 106 6.33 -4.20 -8.61
C ILE A 106 5.53 -3.63 -7.43
N SER A 107 4.78 -4.42 -6.66
CA SER A 107 4.11 -3.88 -5.46
C SER A 107 5.11 -3.78 -4.28
N THR A 108 4.86 -2.88 -3.32
CA THR A 108 5.75 -2.72 -2.15
C THR A 108 5.88 -4.01 -1.33
N ILE A 109 4.80 -4.79 -1.23
CA ILE A 109 4.78 -6.09 -0.55
C ILE A 109 5.69 -7.10 -1.26
N LEU A 110 5.61 -7.19 -2.59
CA LEU A 110 6.46 -8.10 -3.37
C LEU A 110 7.93 -7.67 -3.33
N LEU A 111 8.19 -6.36 -3.35
CA LEU A 111 9.55 -5.83 -3.22
C LEU A 111 10.17 -6.14 -1.86
N GLU A 112 9.41 -5.99 -0.77
CA GLU A 112 9.86 -6.36 0.58
C GLU A 112 10.22 -7.85 0.67
N ARG A 113 9.40 -8.74 0.10
CA ARG A 113 9.70 -10.18 0.03
C ARG A 113 11.01 -10.44 -0.70
N LEU A 114 11.23 -9.79 -1.84
CA LEU A 114 12.46 -9.90 -2.62
C LEU A 114 13.69 -9.36 -1.86
N VAL A 115 13.54 -8.25 -1.12
CA VAL A 115 14.61 -7.71 -0.27
C VAL A 115 14.99 -8.70 0.83
N HIS A 116 14.01 -9.26 1.55
CA HIS A 116 14.30 -10.28 2.57
C HIS A 116 14.99 -11.50 1.98
N LEU A 117 14.51 -11.99 0.84
CA LEU A 117 15.13 -13.11 0.13
C LEU A 117 16.56 -12.79 -0.27
N ALA A 118 16.81 -11.60 -0.83
CA ALA A 118 18.13 -11.16 -1.27
C ALA A 118 19.12 -11.08 -0.11
N TYR A 119 18.79 -10.38 0.98
CA TYR A 119 19.70 -10.23 2.12
C TYR A 119 19.93 -11.53 2.89
N ARG A 120 18.97 -12.47 2.86
CA ARG A 120 19.13 -13.79 3.48
C ARG A 120 20.09 -14.70 2.70
N THR A 121 20.14 -14.57 1.38
CA THR A 121 20.81 -15.54 0.47
C THR A 121 22.07 -14.99 -0.19
N ILE A 122 22.12 -13.69 -0.42
CA ILE A 122 23.28 -12.94 -0.91
C ILE A 122 23.83 -12.19 0.31
N ARG A 123 24.67 -12.89 1.07
CA ARG A 123 25.28 -12.42 2.32
C ARG A 123 26.17 -11.20 2.11
N VAL A 124 26.11 -10.23 3.02
CA VAL A 124 26.91 -8.99 2.93
C VAL A 124 28.36 -9.25 3.35
N GLU A 125 28.57 -10.21 4.25
CA GLU A 125 29.88 -10.65 4.71
C GLU A 125 30.73 -11.33 3.62
N ASP A 126 30.07 -11.82 2.56
CA ASP A 126 30.71 -12.47 1.40
C ASP A 126 30.85 -11.48 0.21
N ASP A 127 30.72 -10.18 0.45
CA ASP A 127 30.85 -9.17 -0.60
C ASP A 127 32.32 -9.01 -1.05
N ASN A 128 32.55 -8.86 -2.36
CA ASN A 128 33.88 -8.66 -2.90
C ASN A 128 34.47 -7.30 -2.45
N ASP A 129 35.68 -7.31 -1.86
CA ASP A 129 36.38 -6.08 -1.48
C ASP A 129 37.13 -5.48 -2.68
N HIS A 130 36.55 -4.43 -3.28
CA HIS A 130 37.14 -3.70 -4.40
C HIS A 130 37.90 -2.45 -3.94
N ALA A 131 38.36 -2.38 -2.69
CA ALA A 131 39.19 -1.30 -2.17
C ALA A 131 40.60 -1.33 -2.78
N ASN A 132 40.74 -0.93 -4.04
CA ASN A 132 41.96 -0.43 -4.69
C ASN A 132 41.61 -0.03 -6.12
N GLY A 133 41.86 1.24 -6.50
CA GLY A 133 41.47 1.87 -7.77
C GLY A 133 42.08 1.27 -9.05
N LYS A 134 41.94 -0.03 -9.27
CA LYS A 134 42.21 -0.74 -10.51
C LYS A 134 40.91 -0.89 -11.29
N VAL A 135 41.00 -0.82 -12.61
CA VAL A 135 39.90 -1.19 -13.51
C VAL A 135 39.66 -2.69 -13.33
N TYR A 136 38.48 -3.05 -12.84
CA TYR A 136 38.04 -4.43 -12.67
C TYR A 136 36.79 -4.66 -13.54
N SER A 137 36.64 -5.89 -14.04
CA SER A 137 35.45 -6.32 -14.80
C SER A 137 34.53 -7.09 -13.85
N PRO A 138 33.31 -6.60 -13.57
CA PRO A 138 32.35 -7.25 -12.67
C PRO A 138 32.20 -8.75 -12.94
N ASP A 139 32.19 -9.56 -11.89
CA ASP A 139 31.87 -10.98 -11.96
C ASP A 139 30.40 -11.27 -11.58
N PHE A 140 29.99 -12.54 -11.62
CA PHE A 140 28.63 -12.95 -11.26
C PHE A 140 28.25 -12.55 -9.82
N ARG A 141 29.22 -12.50 -8.92
CA ARG A 141 29.01 -12.15 -7.53
C ARG A 141 28.77 -10.64 -7.38
N ASP A 142 29.54 -9.80 -8.06
CA ASP A 142 29.34 -8.35 -8.10
C ASP A 142 27.96 -7.97 -8.66
N HIS A 143 27.50 -8.69 -9.68
CA HIS A 143 26.16 -8.50 -10.23
C HIS A 143 25.07 -8.83 -9.21
N ALA A 144 25.25 -9.87 -8.40
CA ALA A 144 24.32 -10.25 -7.34
C ALA A 144 24.31 -9.24 -6.19
N GLU A 145 25.46 -8.72 -5.78
CA GLU A 145 25.60 -7.67 -4.76
C GLU A 145 24.93 -6.36 -5.21
N THR A 146 25.17 -5.98 -6.47
CA THR A 146 24.53 -4.83 -7.11
C THR A 146 23.01 -5.01 -7.15
N ALA A 147 22.54 -6.20 -7.55
CA ALA A 147 21.11 -6.51 -7.61
C ALA A 147 20.44 -6.46 -6.23
N ARG A 148 21.08 -6.99 -5.18
CA ARG A 148 20.61 -6.89 -3.79
C ARG A 148 20.46 -5.44 -3.36
N SER A 149 21.49 -4.62 -3.62
CA SER A 149 21.50 -3.19 -3.28
C SER A 149 20.42 -2.42 -4.04
N ARG A 150 20.18 -2.76 -5.31
CA ARG A 150 19.11 -2.16 -6.12
C ARG A 150 17.72 -2.57 -5.68
N ALA A 151 17.52 -3.82 -5.29
CA ALA A 151 16.25 -4.27 -4.72
C ALA A 151 15.91 -3.49 -3.44
N PHE A 152 16.91 -3.29 -2.57
CA PHE A 152 16.77 -2.45 -1.38
C PHE A 152 16.45 -1.01 -1.73
N ASN A 153 17.24 -0.40 -2.61
CA ASN A 153 17.05 0.99 -3.03
C ASN A 153 15.66 1.19 -3.64
N ALA A 154 15.22 0.30 -4.52
CA ALA A 154 13.89 0.34 -5.12
C ALA A 154 12.76 0.25 -4.10
N LEU A 155 12.99 -0.35 -2.92
CA LEU A 155 12.01 -0.39 -1.82
C LEU A 155 11.99 0.94 -1.10
N VAL A 156 13.15 1.40 -0.66
CA VAL A 156 13.27 2.52 0.29
C VAL A 156 13.09 3.88 -0.38
N THR A 157 13.26 3.97 -1.70
CA THR A 157 12.97 5.19 -2.47
C THR A 157 11.49 5.35 -2.81
N ARG A 158 10.67 4.31 -2.62
CA ARG A 158 9.22 4.43 -2.85
C ARG A 158 8.57 5.32 -1.80
N GLU A 159 7.50 5.97 -2.21
CA GLU A 159 6.65 6.77 -1.33
C GLU A 159 5.57 5.89 -0.67
N GLY A 160 5.18 6.28 0.53
CA GLY A 160 4.03 5.72 1.24
C GLY A 160 4.37 4.91 2.50
N CYS A 161 3.39 4.87 3.42
CA CYS A 161 3.50 4.24 4.74
C CYS A 161 3.90 2.76 4.70
N GLY A 162 3.54 2.03 3.63
CA GLY A 162 3.95 0.63 3.46
C GLY A 162 5.47 0.44 3.41
N VAL A 163 6.22 1.43 2.93
CA VAL A 163 7.70 1.42 2.91
C VAL A 163 8.25 1.69 4.30
N PHE A 164 7.69 2.68 5.01
CA PHE A 164 8.04 2.96 6.40
C PHE A 164 7.84 1.72 7.29
N ASP A 165 6.71 1.05 7.15
CA ASP A 165 6.41 -0.18 7.90
C ASP A 165 7.36 -1.33 7.54
N ALA A 166 7.71 -1.48 6.26
CA ALA A 166 8.69 -2.48 5.81
C ALA A 166 10.06 -2.23 6.42
N ILE A 167 10.54 -0.97 6.45
CA ILE A 167 11.81 -0.62 7.10
C ILE A 167 11.74 -0.92 8.61
N ASN A 168 10.64 -0.59 9.28
CA ASN A 168 10.49 -0.88 10.72
C ASN A 168 10.42 -2.39 11.03
N ARG A 169 9.84 -3.21 10.13
CA ARG A 169 9.91 -4.67 10.21
C ARG A 169 11.36 -5.15 10.12
N MET A 170 12.15 -4.62 9.18
CA MET A 170 13.58 -4.94 9.06
C MET A 170 14.38 -4.52 10.30
N VAL A 171 14.10 -3.35 10.88
CA VAL A 171 14.72 -2.90 12.15
C VAL A 171 14.42 -3.85 13.31
N SER A 172 13.19 -4.38 13.34
CA SER A 172 12.71 -5.27 14.41
C SER A 172 13.25 -6.69 14.28
N MET A 173 13.78 -7.08 13.12
CA MET A 173 14.44 -8.37 12.93
C MET A 173 15.80 -8.39 13.63
N PRO A 174 16.06 -9.34 14.54
CA PRO A 174 17.33 -9.43 15.26
C PRO A 174 18.54 -9.52 14.34
N ASP A 175 18.45 -10.37 13.31
CA ASP A 175 19.55 -10.81 12.45
C ASP A 175 19.49 -10.22 11.03
N PHE A 176 18.82 -9.08 10.85
CA PHE A 176 18.83 -8.42 9.53
C PHE A 176 20.24 -7.88 9.24
N PRO A 177 20.85 -8.14 8.06
CA PRO A 177 22.28 -7.88 7.84
C PRO A 177 22.70 -6.40 7.78
N LEU A 178 21.74 -5.47 7.67
CA LEU A 178 22.04 -4.04 7.65
C LEU A 178 22.07 -3.42 9.06
N ASP A 179 22.90 -2.39 9.21
CA ASP A 179 23.01 -1.64 10.46
C ASP A 179 21.65 -1.02 10.87
N LYS A 180 21.22 -1.31 12.10
CA LYS A 180 19.93 -0.85 12.63
C LYS A 180 19.86 0.66 12.77
N ARG A 181 20.97 1.37 12.97
CA ARG A 181 20.97 2.84 13.05
C ARG A 181 20.73 3.44 11.67
N HIS A 182 21.33 2.87 10.63
CA HIS A 182 21.08 3.25 9.25
C HIS A 182 19.60 3.03 8.86
N LEU A 183 19.03 1.86 9.16
CA LEU A 183 17.62 1.58 8.87
C LEU A 183 16.66 2.51 9.62
N LYS A 184 16.93 2.81 10.89
CA LYS A 184 16.13 3.80 11.65
C LYS A 184 16.20 5.19 11.04
N ARG A 185 17.38 5.62 10.60
CA ARG A 185 17.55 6.91 9.90
C ARG A 185 16.75 6.93 8.61
N LEU A 186 16.78 5.84 7.85
CA LEU A 186 16.03 5.71 6.61
C LEU A 186 14.51 5.70 6.84
N ALA A 187 14.03 5.06 7.91
CA ALA A 187 12.63 5.15 8.32
C ALA A 187 12.23 6.58 8.71
N GLN A 188 13.10 7.31 9.41
CA GLN A 188 12.89 8.71 9.75
C GLN A 188 12.90 9.61 8.51
N GLU A 189 13.85 9.42 7.59
CA GLU A 189 13.92 10.12 6.30
C GLU A 189 12.70 9.81 5.44
N ARG A 190 12.24 8.55 5.39
CA ARG A 190 11.02 8.17 4.66
C ARG A 190 9.78 8.79 5.29
N ALA A 191 9.65 8.75 6.62
CA ALA A 191 8.55 9.42 7.32
C ALA A 191 8.58 10.93 7.09
N ALA A 192 9.75 11.56 7.09
CA ALA A 192 9.93 12.98 6.78
C ALA A 192 9.57 13.29 5.32
N ASN A 193 10.04 12.49 4.37
CA ASN A 193 9.78 12.67 2.93
C ASN A 193 8.31 12.34 2.56
N ASP A 194 7.68 11.38 3.24
CA ASP A 194 6.23 11.10 3.10
C ASP A 194 5.37 12.17 3.78
N ALA A 195 5.90 12.79 4.84
CA ALA A 195 5.29 13.97 5.46
C ALA A 195 5.55 15.26 4.66
N GLU A 196 6.63 15.33 3.86
CA GLU A 196 6.89 16.37 2.86
C GLU A 196 5.91 16.21 1.68
N SER A 197 4.68 16.68 1.88
CA SER A 197 3.81 17.04 0.76
C SER A 197 4.53 18.06 -0.14
N ALA A 198 4.37 17.94 -1.47
CA ALA A 198 4.99 18.75 -2.53
C ALA A 198 5.52 20.13 -2.07
N ALA A 199 6.80 20.40 -2.37
CA ALA A 199 7.57 21.59 -1.96
C ALA A 199 6.73 22.84 -1.68
N TRP A 200 6.78 23.28 -0.43
CA TRP A 200 6.08 24.46 0.05
C TRP A 200 6.64 25.71 -0.61
N ARG A 201 5.75 26.63 -1.02
CA ARG A 201 6.18 27.98 -1.39
C ARG A 201 6.63 28.70 -0.12
N SER A 202 7.66 29.54 -0.19
CA SER A 202 8.17 30.33 0.93
C SER A 202 7.10 31.19 1.63
N THR A 203 5.99 31.49 0.95
CA THR A 203 4.81 32.18 1.50
C THR A 203 3.91 31.29 2.39
N GLU A 204 4.10 29.96 2.37
CA GLU A 204 3.28 28.99 3.11
C GLU A 204 3.90 28.62 4.48
N VAL A 205 5.23 28.76 4.65
CA VAL A 205 5.92 28.59 5.95
C VAL A 205 5.33 29.53 7.01
N VAL A 206 5.09 30.79 6.61
CA VAL A 206 4.50 31.83 7.47
C VAL A 206 3.06 31.48 7.89
N GLY A 207 2.34 30.71 7.07
CA GLY A 207 0.99 30.25 7.42
C GLY A 207 0.99 28.99 8.29
N PHE A 208 1.96 28.10 8.15
CA PHE A 208 2.04 26.92 9.01
C PHE A 208 2.50 27.26 10.43
N GLU A 209 3.39 28.24 10.58
CA GLU A 209 3.80 28.77 11.88
C GLU A 209 2.63 29.39 12.66
N SER A 210 1.55 29.81 11.99
CA SER A 210 0.37 30.37 12.65
C SER A 210 -0.73 29.34 12.97
N ASP A 211 -0.92 28.32 12.12
CA ASP A 211 -2.11 27.45 12.18
C ASP A 211 -1.81 25.93 12.23
N PHE A 212 -0.54 25.49 12.13
CA PHE A 212 -0.12 24.08 12.09
C PHE A 212 -0.86 23.19 11.05
N CYS A 213 -1.41 23.77 9.97
CA CYS A 213 -2.19 23.04 8.97
C CYS A 213 -1.51 23.00 7.60
N THR A 214 -1.48 21.82 6.95
CA THR A 214 -1.18 21.67 5.52
C THR A 214 -2.41 22.02 4.67
N VAL A 215 -2.18 22.60 3.48
CA VAL A 215 -3.25 22.94 2.52
C VAL A 215 -3.39 21.77 1.53
N PRO A 216 -4.50 21.02 1.52
CA PRO A 216 -4.66 19.84 0.68
C PRO A 216 -4.77 20.23 -0.79
N ARG A 217 -3.98 19.59 -1.67
CA ARG A 217 -3.98 19.88 -3.11
C ARG A 217 -4.68 18.79 -3.92
N THR A 218 -4.62 17.56 -3.46
CA THR A 218 -5.32 16.41 -4.07
C THR A 218 -6.48 15.91 -3.20
N ALA A 219 -7.38 15.11 -3.77
CA ALA A 219 -8.45 14.46 -3.01
C ALA A 219 -7.88 13.46 -1.96
N LYS A 220 -6.72 12.86 -2.23
CA LYS A 220 -5.98 12.04 -1.26
C LYS A 220 -5.51 12.88 -0.07
N ASP A 221 -4.86 14.01 -0.32
CA ASP A 221 -4.39 14.92 0.74
C ASP A 221 -5.57 15.38 1.59
N LEU A 222 -6.70 15.70 0.93
CA LEU A 222 -7.91 16.12 1.61
C LEU A 222 -8.49 15.00 2.48
N GLN A 223 -8.49 13.75 2.01
CA GLN A 223 -8.93 12.60 2.82
C GLN A 223 -8.00 12.39 4.02
N THR A 224 -6.69 12.53 3.85
CA THR A 224 -5.73 12.45 4.98
C THR A 224 -6.00 13.54 6.02
N VAL A 225 -6.29 14.77 5.58
CA VAL A 225 -6.71 15.86 6.49
C VAL A 225 -8.02 15.51 7.20
N VAL A 226 -9.00 14.96 6.48
CA VAL A 226 -10.28 14.50 7.07
C VAL A 226 -10.05 13.48 8.17
N VAL A 227 -9.29 12.42 7.90
CA VAL A 227 -9.01 11.36 8.88
C VAL A 227 -8.30 11.92 10.10
N SER A 228 -7.26 12.75 9.90
CA SER A 228 -6.57 13.43 11.00
C SER A 228 -7.52 14.29 11.85
N ARG A 229 -8.45 15.02 11.22
CA ARG A 229 -9.44 15.84 11.97
C ARG A 229 -10.42 15.00 12.76
N LEU A 230 -10.79 13.82 12.26
CA LEU A 230 -11.66 12.88 12.97
C LEU A 230 -10.92 12.20 14.12
N ASP A 231 -9.63 11.87 13.96
CA ASP A 231 -8.78 11.35 15.03
C ASP A 231 -8.57 12.40 16.14
N ASP A 232 -8.29 13.65 15.77
CA ASP A 232 -8.21 14.77 16.71
C ASP A 232 -9.53 14.93 17.48
N LEU A 233 -10.66 14.78 16.78
CA LEU A 233 -12.00 14.87 17.38
C LEU A 233 -12.24 13.71 18.37
N GLN A 234 -11.86 12.49 18.02
CA GLN A 234 -11.93 11.34 18.94
C GLN A 234 -11.10 11.58 20.20
N HIS A 235 -9.86 12.09 20.05
CA HIS A 235 -8.99 12.40 21.18
C HIS A 235 -9.60 13.50 22.09
N GLU A 236 -10.14 14.57 21.51
CA GLU A 236 -10.84 15.63 22.26
C GLU A 236 -12.11 15.14 22.97
N LEU A 237 -12.83 14.18 22.38
CA LEU A 237 -14.03 13.61 22.98
C LEU A 237 -13.72 12.76 24.22
N ILE A 238 -12.57 12.08 24.24
CA ILE A 238 -12.11 11.27 25.39
C ILE A 238 -11.42 12.14 26.44
N HIS A 239 -10.56 13.07 26.03
CA HIS A 239 -9.62 13.77 26.92
C HIS A 239 -9.96 15.25 27.16
N GLY A 240 -11.00 15.80 26.53
CA GLY A 240 -11.34 17.21 26.63
C GLY A 240 -12.08 17.57 27.92
N ASP A 241 -11.71 18.71 28.51
CA ASP A 241 -12.27 19.23 29.78
C ASP A 241 -13.78 19.57 29.72
N PHE A 242 -14.36 19.65 28.52
CA PHE A 242 -15.71 20.15 28.29
C PHE A 242 -16.77 19.05 28.10
N ASN A 243 -16.50 17.80 28.49
CA ASN A 243 -17.42 16.64 28.43
C ASN A 243 -18.19 16.51 27.09
N GLN A 244 -17.52 16.80 25.98
CA GLN A 244 -18.14 16.75 24.66
C GLN A 244 -18.52 15.32 24.24
N GLY A 245 -17.82 14.31 24.77
CA GLY A 245 -18.17 12.90 24.61
C GLY A 245 -19.60 12.60 25.10
N VAL A 246 -19.96 13.08 26.28
CA VAL A 246 -21.31 12.94 26.86
C VAL A 246 -22.36 13.64 25.99
N THR A 247 -22.02 14.83 25.48
CA THR A 247 -22.92 15.58 24.59
C THR A 247 -23.21 14.77 23.33
N LEU A 248 -22.17 14.26 22.66
CA LEU A 248 -22.31 13.44 21.45
C LEU A 248 -23.08 12.15 21.73
N ALA A 249 -22.81 11.46 22.85
CA ALA A 249 -23.51 10.25 23.25
C ALA A 249 -25.02 10.49 23.45
N SER A 250 -25.41 11.68 23.95
CA SER A 250 -26.82 12.05 24.20
C SER A 250 -27.63 12.48 22.97
N LEU A 251 -26.97 12.72 21.82
CA LEU A 251 -27.67 13.16 20.61
C LEU A 251 -28.59 12.06 20.07
N THR A 252 -29.83 12.43 19.73
CA THR A 252 -30.82 11.48 19.22
C THR A 252 -30.99 11.60 17.71
N GLY A 253 -30.72 10.49 17.01
CA GLY A 253 -30.91 10.35 15.57
C GLY A 253 -29.68 10.75 14.75
N GLU A 254 -29.47 10.02 13.64
CA GLU A 254 -28.33 10.14 12.74
C GLU A 254 -28.11 11.58 12.26
N ARG A 255 -29.20 12.29 11.92
CA ARG A 255 -29.16 13.69 11.47
C ARG A 255 -28.58 14.65 12.50
N ALA A 256 -28.82 14.43 13.80
CA ALA A 256 -28.26 15.28 14.85
C ALA A 256 -26.75 15.08 14.96
N ILE A 257 -26.27 13.85 14.79
CA ILE A 257 -24.85 13.51 14.79
C ILE A 257 -24.16 14.05 13.54
N GLN A 258 -24.76 13.89 12.37
CA GLN A 258 -24.26 14.49 11.12
C GLN A 258 -24.09 16.01 11.26
N ASN A 259 -25.09 16.71 11.82
CA ASN A 259 -25.01 18.14 12.10
C ASN A 259 -23.85 18.47 13.03
N TRP A 260 -23.71 17.71 14.11
CA TRP A 260 -22.67 17.93 15.11
C TRP A 260 -21.27 17.70 14.55
N VAL A 261 -21.06 16.61 13.78
CA VAL A 261 -19.79 16.32 13.11
C VAL A 261 -19.47 17.42 12.10
N ALA A 262 -20.45 17.85 11.30
CA ALA A 262 -20.27 18.93 10.33
C ALA A 262 -19.88 20.26 11.00
N ASP A 263 -20.50 20.60 12.13
CA ASP A 263 -20.16 21.80 12.90
C ASP A 263 -18.73 21.73 13.46
N ARG A 264 -18.34 20.58 14.02
CA ARG A 264 -16.97 20.34 14.52
C ARG A 264 -15.93 20.45 13.42
N LEU A 265 -16.17 19.79 12.28
CA LEU A 265 -15.29 19.87 11.11
C LEU A 265 -15.24 21.30 10.54
N ARG A 266 -16.35 22.03 10.55
CA ARG A 266 -16.40 23.44 10.12
C ARG A 266 -15.59 24.34 11.05
N GLY A 267 -15.63 24.10 12.36
CA GLY A 267 -14.77 24.80 13.33
C GLY A 267 -13.28 24.58 13.08
N LYS A 268 -12.90 23.38 12.63
CA LYS A 268 -11.50 22.99 12.33
C LYS A 268 -11.07 23.17 10.87
N GLN A 269 -11.90 23.83 10.06
CA GLN A 269 -11.68 23.93 8.61
C GLN A 269 -10.43 24.72 8.21
N GLY A 270 -10.10 25.75 9.00
CA GLY A 270 -8.98 26.66 8.76
C GLY A 270 -8.88 27.12 7.30
N ARG A 271 -7.65 27.11 6.78
CA ARG A 271 -7.34 27.37 5.37
C ARG A 271 -7.34 26.11 4.49
N SER A 272 -7.59 24.94 5.06
CA SER A 272 -7.44 23.66 4.38
C SER A 272 -8.66 23.29 3.53
N TYR A 273 -9.88 23.43 4.08
CA TYR A 273 -11.10 23.02 3.40
C TYR A 273 -12.32 23.89 3.73
N SER A 274 -13.42 23.68 3.01
CA SER A 274 -14.76 24.13 3.36
C SER A 274 -15.71 22.95 3.50
N VAL A 275 -16.69 23.06 4.39
CA VAL A 275 -17.70 22.01 4.65
C VAL A 275 -19.03 22.39 3.99
N GLU A 276 -19.43 21.59 3.01
CA GLU A 276 -20.74 21.61 2.36
C GLU A 276 -21.62 20.47 2.89
N ARG A 277 -22.92 20.72 2.95
CA ARG A 277 -23.95 19.75 3.36
C ARG A 277 -25.18 19.94 2.48
N GLU A 278 -25.96 18.87 2.31
CA GLU A 278 -27.28 18.88 1.66
C GLU A 278 -28.08 20.17 1.88
N THR A 279 -28.29 20.89 0.77
CA THR A 279 -29.36 21.88 0.61
C THR A 279 -30.57 21.19 0.00
N HIS A 280 -31.70 21.11 0.71
CA HIS A 280 -32.95 20.46 0.26
C HIS A 280 -33.63 21.19 -0.94
N VAL A 281 -32.97 21.32 -2.09
CA VAL A 281 -33.54 22.03 -3.27
C VAL A 281 -33.37 21.27 -4.60
N ALA A 282 -32.56 20.20 -4.68
CA ALA A 282 -32.43 19.43 -5.92
C ALA A 282 -32.48 17.92 -5.65
N ALA A 283 -33.04 17.17 -6.60
CA ALA A 283 -33.27 15.72 -6.55
C ALA A 283 -31.99 14.86 -6.65
N GLU A 284 -30.83 15.42 -6.31
CA GLU A 284 -29.55 14.71 -6.30
C GLU A 284 -29.33 14.12 -4.91
N LYS A 285 -29.05 12.82 -4.83
CA LYS A 285 -28.62 12.18 -3.57
C LYS A 285 -27.22 12.70 -3.27
N GLU A 286 -27.08 13.52 -2.24
CA GLU A 286 -25.80 14.08 -1.81
C GLU A 286 -25.27 13.32 -0.58
N PRO A 287 -23.93 13.29 -0.39
CA PRO A 287 -23.32 12.67 0.79
C PRO A 287 -23.67 13.45 2.06
N ASP A 288 -23.64 12.77 3.22
CA ASP A 288 -23.97 13.38 4.51
C ASP A 288 -23.15 14.65 4.79
N ILE A 289 -21.86 14.62 4.47
CA ILE A 289 -20.95 15.76 4.48
C ILE A 289 -20.07 15.72 3.23
N ARG A 290 -19.82 16.87 2.61
CA ARG A 290 -18.79 17.02 1.57
C ARG A 290 -17.77 18.05 2.00
N LEU A 291 -16.50 17.66 1.99
CA LEU A 291 -15.40 18.59 2.17
C LEU A 291 -14.84 18.97 0.81
N ARG A 292 -14.55 20.25 0.60
CA ARG A 292 -13.83 20.74 -0.58
C ARG A 292 -12.53 21.40 -0.16
N ALA A 293 -11.44 21.08 -0.83
CA ALA A 293 -10.18 21.77 -0.66
C ALA A 293 -10.36 23.25 -1.03
N ARG A 294 -9.71 24.17 -0.29
CA ARG A 294 -9.81 25.61 -0.62
C ARG A 294 -8.91 26.01 -1.79
N SER A 295 -7.85 25.26 -2.02
CA SER A 295 -6.84 25.56 -3.05
C SER A 295 -7.09 24.88 -4.39
N THR A 296 -7.95 23.85 -4.44
CA THR A 296 -8.21 23.03 -5.63
C THR A 296 -9.67 22.57 -5.64
N ASP A 297 -10.13 21.99 -6.76
CA ASP A 297 -11.48 21.42 -6.89
C ASP A 297 -11.63 20.03 -6.25
N ALA A 298 -10.62 19.57 -5.51
CA ALA A 298 -10.65 18.30 -4.81
C ALA A 298 -11.77 18.30 -3.77
N ASN A 299 -12.55 17.21 -3.75
CA ASN A 299 -13.60 17.02 -2.76
C ASN A 299 -13.60 15.58 -2.22
N VAL A 300 -14.04 15.44 -0.98
CA VAL A 300 -14.12 14.16 -0.27
C VAL A 300 -15.48 14.08 0.43
N PRO A 301 -16.36 13.13 0.03
CA PRO A 301 -17.57 12.83 0.78
C PRO A 301 -17.24 12.06 2.07
N ILE A 302 -18.00 12.35 3.12
CA ILE A 302 -18.08 11.55 4.34
C ILE A 302 -19.51 11.01 4.45
N GLU A 303 -19.62 9.69 4.59
CA GLU A 303 -20.85 9.00 4.95
C GLU A 303 -20.80 8.68 6.46
N ILE A 304 -21.84 9.01 7.23
CA ILE A 304 -21.83 8.91 8.69
C ILE A 304 -22.90 7.94 9.16
N LYS A 305 -22.50 6.83 9.78
CA LYS A 305 -23.42 5.86 10.40
C LYS A 305 -23.32 5.88 11.92
N ALA A 306 -24.42 6.30 12.54
CA ALA A 306 -24.60 6.29 13.98
C ALA A 306 -24.95 4.88 14.45
N THR A 307 -24.09 4.30 15.28
CA THR A 307 -24.32 2.97 15.84
C THR A 307 -25.54 2.98 16.76
N SER A 308 -26.66 2.50 16.25
CA SER A 308 -27.83 2.13 17.06
C SER A 308 -27.98 0.62 17.09
N SER A 309 -28.75 0.10 18.06
CA SER A 309 -29.07 -1.32 18.18
C SER A 309 -29.67 -1.96 16.91
N LYS A 310 -30.12 -1.13 15.95
CA LYS A 310 -30.72 -1.56 14.69
C LYS A 310 -29.71 -1.88 13.59
N TRP A 311 -28.48 -1.35 13.64
CA TRP A 311 -27.49 -1.57 12.60
C TRP A 311 -26.87 -2.96 12.71
N THR A 312 -26.95 -3.72 11.62
CA THR A 312 -26.26 -5.01 11.45
C THR A 312 -24.93 -4.82 10.72
N LEU A 313 -24.07 -5.85 10.72
CA LEU A 313 -22.84 -5.81 9.93
C LEU A 313 -23.13 -5.58 8.44
N THR A 314 -24.14 -6.26 7.92
CA THR A 314 -24.59 -6.13 6.52
C THR A 314 -25.08 -4.72 6.20
N ASP A 315 -25.68 -4.01 7.15
CA ASP A 315 -26.09 -2.62 6.92
C ASP A 315 -24.87 -1.69 6.78
N TYR A 316 -23.81 -1.92 7.57
CA TYR A 316 -22.55 -1.19 7.39
C TYR A 316 -21.83 -1.54 6.08
N GLU A 317 -21.87 -2.81 5.67
CA GLU A 317 -21.36 -3.22 4.35
C GLU A 317 -22.09 -2.48 3.24
N LYS A 318 -23.43 -2.39 3.29
CA LYS A 318 -24.22 -1.62 2.31
C LYS A 318 -23.96 -0.13 2.36
N ALA A 319 -23.72 0.44 3.53
CA ALA A 319 -23.32 1.84 3.65
C ALA A 319 -21.97 2.09 2.94
N LEU A 320 -21.02 1.15 3.08
CA LEU A 320 -19.74 1.22 2.37
C LEU A 320 -19.91 1.03 0.86
N THR A 321 -20.54 -0.07 0.42
CA THR A 321 -20.57 -0.49 -0.99
C THR A 321 -21.62 0.22 -1.82
N ASP A 322 -22.84 0.35 -1.31
CA ASP A 322 -24.00 0.79 -2.10
C ASP A 322 -24.23 2.29 -1.95
N GLN A 323 -23.93 2.84 -0.78
CA GLN A 323 -24.08 4.28 -0.50
C GLN A 323 -22.79 5.01 -0.87
N LEU A 324 -21.72 4.85 -0.10
CA LEU A 324 -20.50 5.63 -0.29
C LEU A 324 -19.85 5.37 -1.66
N ILE A 325 -19.44 4.13 -1.91
CA ILE A 325 -18.78 3.76 -3.17
C ILE A 325 -19.80 3.84 -4.32
N GLY A 326 -20.94 3.21 -4.09
CA GLY A 326 -21.98 3.01 -5.08
C GLY A 326 -22.69 4.28 -5.49
N GLN A 327 -22.66 5.40 -4.76
CA GLN A 327 -23.33 6.64 -5.18
C GLN A 327 -22.36 7.80 -5.37
N TYR A 328 -21.33 7.92 -4.54
CA TYR A 328 -20.47 9.11 -4.54
C TYR A 328 -19.11 8.89 -5.20
N LEU A 329 -18.57 7.66 -5.22
CA LEU A 329 -17.19 7.39 -5.65
C LEU A 329 -17.06 6.78 -7.05
N ARG A 330 -18.05 7.01 -7.92
CA ARG A 330 -18.09 6.44 -9.29
C ARG A 330 -17.18 7.16 -10.28
N ASP A 331 -16.93 8.45 -10.05
CA ASP A 331 -16.20 9.29 -11.01
C ASP A 331 -14.70 9.12 -10.84
N ARG A 332 -13.98 9.12 -11.97
CA ARG A 332 -12.53 8.94 -12.02
C ARG A 332 -11.76 9.96 -11.16
N GLU A 333 -12.28 11.16 -11.04
CA GLU A 333 -11.70 12.27 -10.28
C GLU A 333 -12.22 12.35 -8.83
N ASN A 334 -13.33 11.67 -8.51
CA ASN A 334 -13.95 11.64 -7.18
C ASN A 334 -14.02 10.20 -6.67
N ARG A 335 -12.86 9.63 -6.32
CA ARG A 335 -12.75 8.24 -5.86
C ARG A 335 -12.42 8.09 -4.39
N TRP A 336 -12.13 9.20 -3.72
CA TRP A 336 -11.66 9.24 -2.34
C TRP A 336 -12.83 9.58 -1.43
N GLY A 337 -13.11 8.79 -0.40
CA GLY A 337 -14.21 9.02 0.53
C GLY A 337 -13.94 8.46 1.92
N THR A 338 -14.74 8.87 2.91
CA THR A 338 -14.60 8.39 4.28
C THR A 338 -15.93 7.84 4.79
N LEU A 339 -15.92 6.61 5.31
CA LEU A 339 -17.03 6.07 6.08
C LEU A 339 -16.73 6.29 7.57
N LEU A 340 -17.53 7.12 8.23
CA LEU A 340 -17.42 7.40 9.66
C LEU A 340 -18.49 6.61 10.42
N ILE A 341 -18.05 5.74 11.32
CA ILE A 341 -18.94 5.04 12.26
C ILE A 341 -18.84 5.77 13.61
N VAL A 342 -19.99 6.16 14.16
CA VAL A 342 -20.08 6.84 15.46
C VAL A 342 -20.76 5.92 16.46
N GLN A 343 -20.00 5.37 17.40
CA GLN A 343 -20.51 4.52 18.46
C GLN A 343 -20.89 5.36 19.69
N GLN A 344 -22.20 5.57 19.89
CA GLN A 344 -22.73 6.29 21.04
C GLN A 344 -22.92 5.39 22.27
N GLU A 345 -23.32 4.14 22.06
CA GLU A 345 -23.64 3.19 23.13
C GLU A 345 -22.80 1.93 23.00
N ALA A 346 -22.41 1.35 24.14
CA ALA A 346 -21.68 0.09 24.15
C ALA A 346 -22.64 -1.01 23.71
N ARG A 347 -22.15 -1.91 22.85
CA ARG A 347 -22.91 -3.09 22.42
C ARG A 347 -22.17 -4.36 22.85
N PRO A 348 -22.35 -4.81 24.11
CA PRO A 348 -21.60 -5.95 24.65
C PRO A 348 -21.78 -7.25 23.85
N THR A 349 -22.95 -7.43 23.22
CA THR A 349 -23.24 -8.60 22.38
C THR A 349 -22.59 -8.54 21.02
N GLY A 350 -22.09 -7.37 20.58
CA GLY A 350 -21.46 -7.18 19.28
C GLY A 350 -22.41 -7.30 18.09
N TRP A 351 -21.82 -7.47 16.91
CA TRP A 351 -22.50 -7.65 15.63
C TRP A 351 -22.33 -9.08 15.14
N ARG A 352 -23.37 -9.65 14.55
CA ARG A 352 -23.26 -11.00 13.99
C ARG A 352 -22.42 -10.95 12.71
N GLY A 353 -21.30 -11.67 12.72
CA GLY A 353 -20.38 -11.82 11.60
C GLY A 353 -20.88 -12.79 10.52
N PRO A 354 -20.20 -12.85 9.36
CA PRO A 354 -20.62 -13.69 8.23
C PRO A 354 -20.53 -15.20 8.53
N ASP A 355 -19.62 -15.60 9.40
CA ASP A 355 -19.43 -16.98 9.91
C ASP A 355 -20.39 -17.33 11.06
N GLY A 356 -21.26 -16.39 11.45
CA GLY A 356 -22.18 -16.54 12.56
C GLY A 356 -21.59 -16.23 13.93
N SER A 357 -20.30 -15.89 14.03
CA SER A 357 -19.67 -15.42 15.27
C SER A 357 -20.12 -14.00 15.63
N TRP A 358 -19.75 -13.53 16.82
CA TRP A 358 -20.04 -12.16 17.27
C TRP A 358 -18.77 -11.31 17.20
N PHE A 359 -18.82 -10.22 16.43
CA PHE A 359 -17.76 -9.26 16.25
C PHE A 359 -17.91 -8.11 17.25
N SER A 360 -16.81 -7.74 17.92
CA SER A 360 -16.64 -6.44 18.58
C SER A 360 -16.64 -5.30 17.56
N ILE A 361 -16.76 -4.05 18.01
CA ILE A 361 -16.68 -2.89 17.10
C ILE A 361 -15.36 -2.87 16.33
N ASN A 362 -14.25 -3.21 16.98
CA ASN A 362 -12.93 -3.26 16.32
C ASN A 362 -12.90 -4.31 15.21
N GLN A 363 -13.50 -5.49 15.43
CA GLN A 363 -13.62 -6.52 14.40
C GLN A 363 -14.55 -6.10 13.26
N VAL A 364 -15.62 -5.34 13.53
CA VAL A 364 -16.45 -4.73 12.49
C VAL A 364 -15.63 -3.74 11.65
N MET A 365 -14.85 -2.87 12.30
CA MET A 365 -13.98 -1.91 11.61
C MET A 365 -12.92 -2.61 10.75
N GLU A 366 -12.25 -3.64 11.27
CA GLU A 366 -11.28 -4.45 10.53
C GLU A 366 -11.91 -5.15 9.32
N HIS A 367 -13.11 -5.71 9.47
CA HIS A 367 -13.86 -6.34 8.39
C HIS A 367 -14.20 -5.34 7.27
N LEU A 368 -14.73 -4.17 7.62
CA LEU A 368 -15.06 -3.12 6.64
C LEU A 368 -13.81 -2.57 5.94
N ARG A 369 -12.70 -2.40 6.68
CA ARG A 369 -11.40 -2.00 6.10
C ARG A 369 -10.87 -3.04 5.13
N SER A 370 -11.05 -4.34 5.43
CA SER A 370 -10.68 -5.42 4.51
C SER A 370 -11.51 -5.37 3.21
N ILE A 371 -12.80 -5.07 3.30
CA ILE A 371 -13.65 -4.88 2.11
C ILE A 371 -13.17 -3.67 1.30
N ALA A 372 -12.94 -2.53 1.95
CA ALA A 372 -12.45 -1.32 1.30
C ALA A 372 -11.09 -1.55 0.60
N ALA A 373 -10.15 -2.23 1.25
CA ALA A 373 -8.85 -2.57 0.69
C ALA A 373 -8.96 -3.51 -0.53
N SER A 374 -9.84 -4.51 -0.46
CA SER A 374 -10.13 -5.40 -1.59
C SER A 374 -10.64 -4.61 -2.80
N ILE A 375 -11.58 -3.69 -2.59
CA ILE A 375 -12.10 -2.81 -3.65
C ILE A 375 -11.00 -1.91 -4.21
N ALA A 376 -10.21 -1.26 -3.36
CA ALA A 376 -9.11 -0.40 -3.76
C ALA A 376 -8.06 -1.11 -4.64
N SER A 377 -7.88 -2.42 -4.44
CA SER A 377 -6.96 -3.25 -5.24
C SER A 377 -7.52 -3.71 -6.60
N SER A 378 -8.82 -3.52 -6.86
CA SER A 378 -9.49 -4.05 -8.06
C SER A 378 -9.13 -3.33 -9.37
N GLY A 379 -8.47 -2.16 -9.30
CA GLY A 379 -7.98 -1.46 -10.49
C GLY A 379 -7.48 -0.04 -10.22
N GLN A 380 -6.78 0.55 -11.20
CA GLN A 380 -6.18 1.89 -11.11
C GLN A 380 -7.20 3.01 -10.79
N TYR A 381 -8.46 2.79 -11.14
CA TYR A 381 -9.57 3.73 -10.95
C TYR A 381 -10.58 3.24 -9.91
N ALA A 382 -10.18 2.35 -9.01
CA ALA A 382 -11.03 1.91 -7.93
C ALA A 382 -11.22 2.98 -6.85
N ALA A 383 -12.34 2.89 -6.14
CA ALA A 383 -12.64 3.72 -4.99
C ALA A 383 -11.62 3.48 -3.86
N GLN A 384 -11.23 4.56 -3.19
CA GLN A 384 -10.30 4.62 -2.09
C GLN A 384 -11.06 5.12 -0.86
N VAL A 385 -11.35 4.24 0.09
CA VAL A 385 -12.18 4.56 1.25
C VAL A 385 -11.44 4.32 2.55
N ASP A 386 -11.42 5.32 3.40
CA ASP A 386 -11.02 5.18 4.80
C ASP A 386 -12.24 4.94 5.69
N VAL A 387 -12.14 3.94 6.58
CA VAL A 387 -13.18 3.62 7.56
C VAL A 387 -12.69 4.04 8.96
N VAL A 388 -13.37 5.04 9.53
CA VAL A 388 -12.99 5.72 10.77
C VAL A 388 -14.04 5.49 11.86
N LEU A 389 -13.60 5.30 13.10
CA LEU A 389 -14.45 5.11 14.27
C LEU A 389 -14.33 6.33 15.18
N ILE A 390 -15.48 6.90 15.58
CA ILE A 390 -15.59 7.73 16.77
C ILE A 390 -16.35 6.91 17.82
N ASP A 391 -15.72 6.64 18.95
CA ASP A 391 -16.31 5.88 20.04
C ASP A 391 -16.42 6.75 21.30
N VAL A 392 -17.65 7.06 21.68
CA VAL A 392 -17.99 7.77 22.92
C VAL A 392 -18.78 6.88 23.89
N SER A 393 -18.86 5.58 23.62
CA SER A 393 -19.66 4.64 24.41
C SER A 393 -19.11 4.38 25.82
N ASN A 394 -17.83 4.67 26.05
CA ASN A 394 -17.16 4.50 27.34
C ASN A 394 -17.12 5.80 28.18
N GLY A 395 -17.71 6.90 27.70
CA GLY A 395 -17.68 8.22 28.35
C GLY A 395 -18.74 8.44 29.44
N HIS A 396 -19.23 7.37 30.08
CA HIS A 396 -20.29 7.40 31.08
C HIS A 396 -19.86 6.82 32.42
#